data_AF-A0A0J9V0S9-F1
#
_entry.id   AF-A0A0J9V0S9-F1
#
_cell.length_a   1.000
_cell.length_b   1.000
_cell.length_c   1.000
_cell.angle_alpha   90.00
_cell.angle_beta   90.00
_cell.angle_gamma   90.00
#
_symmetry.space_group_name_H-M   'P 1'
#
loop_
_entity.id
_entity.type
_entity.pdbx_description
1 polymer ?
#
loop_
_entity_poly.entity_id
_entity_poly.type
_entity_poly.pdbx_seq_one_letter_code
_entity_poly.pdbx_strand_id
1 'polypeptide(L)'
;MIGVQLVIAGYQLPAKYGLARWKEMALCLLPIMTVMWLCTTACIMLTIPKLTLLAALVIGSCVTCTDPILSQAIAKGPFADKYVARPLREIISAEAGANDGFGFPFLMLATYLIQHAEIPGAGAKAGAAGEAGHSVAHTLMARAGEVGRLGGGVGVALTEWFVETWLYTIVLSIAYGAVVGYGSCKAVRLALRWKWIDNESYVLFPTALGLFIVGTCGALGTDDLLACFVAGCALNWDGHYLRETELRHDEVNSCVDVLLNFGGFMYIGAILPWSDFNDPTGTGITWGRLLGLGLLVLIFRRLPAIFAFYKLMPGVCTNWKEALFMGYFGPIGAGAVFYVEHARHLFPHDGEGDEEETNLVRAMGPTVYWLVLFSIIVHGLSIPALNVFYHYTGKAPIKEDAVELRRISMQVATPANAVAGDKDTFIAYNRFSRHVDANAVGLPVSRSANEDHEFSDDEDLGKGRQSPKKKGGLRFV
;
A
#
# COMPACT_ATOMS: atom_id res chain seq x y z
N MET A 1 2.68 9.16 -11.33
CA MET A 1 3.26 7.87 -10.90
C MET A 1 2.34 7.20 -9.88
N ILE A 2 2.24 7.74 -8.66
CA ILE A 2 1.55 7.11 -7.53
C ILE A 2 0.09 6.73 -7.87
N GLY A 3 -0.74 7.65 -8.37
CA GLY A 3 -2.14 7.36 -8.70
C GLY A 3 -2.33 6.18 -9.66
N VAL A 4 -1.50 6.07 -10.72
CA VAL A 4 -1.54 4.93 -11.65
C VAL A 4 -1.22 3.62 -10.93
N GLN A 5 -0.20 3.63 -10.06
CA GLN A 5 0.20 2.45 -9.30
C GLN A 5 -0.84 2.00 -8.28
N LEU A 6 -1.55 2.95 -7.68
CA LEU A 6 -2.65 2.65 -6.76
C LEU A 6 -3.83 1.99 -7.49
N VAL A 7 -4.15 2.42 -8.71
CA VAL A 7 -5.12 1.71 -9.55
C VAL A 7 -4.64 0.28 -9.84
N ILE A 8 -3.36 0.13 -10.20
CA ILE A 8 -2.76 -1.18 -10.50
C ILE A 8 -2.79 -2.11 -9.28
N ALA A 9 -2.37 -1.62 -8.12
CA ALA A 9 -2.43 -2.34 -6.86
C ALA A 9 -3.86 -2.78 -6.52
N GLY A 10 -4.84 -1.89 -6.74
CA GLY A 10 -6.25 -2.16 -6.47
C GLY A 10 -6.85 -3.27 -7.34
N TYR A 11 -6.66 -3.24 -8.68
CA TYR A 11 -7.28 -4.26 -9.54
C TYR A 11 -6.62 -5.64 -9.42
N GLN A 12 -5.37 -5.69 -8.95
CA GLN A 12 -4.63 -6.94 -8.75
C GLN A 12 -5.05 -7.68 -7.47
N LEU A 13 -5.82 -7.04 -6.59
CA LEU A 13 -6.41 -7.71 -5.44
C LEU A 13 -7.55 -8.65 -5.86
N PRO A 14 -7.85 -9.69 -5.06
CA PRO A 14 -8.99 -10.57 -5.30
C PRO A 14 -10.32 -9.82 -5.43
N ALA A 15 -11.27 -10.43 -6.14
CA ALA A 15 -12.61 -9.86 -6.31
C ALA A 15 -13.25 -9.54 -4.95
N LYS A 16 -13.81 -8.34 -4.82
CA LYS A 16 -14.48 -7.85 -3.60
C LYS A 16 -13.60 -7.91 -2.34
N TYR A 17 -12.28 -7.85 -2.48
CA TYR A 17 -11.35 -7.97 -1.35
C TYR A 17 -11.64 -6.98 -0.22
N GLY A 18 -11.91 -5.71 -0.57
CA GLY A 18 -12.26 -4.68 0.41
C GLY A 18 -13.49 -5.01 1.26
N LEU A 19 -14.48 -5.74 0.71
CA LEU A 19 -15.63 -6.23 1.49
C LEU A 19 -15.31 -7.52 2.25
N ALA A 20 -14.52 -8.42 1.67
CA ALA A 20 -14.21 -9.70 2.28
C ALA A 20 -13.31 -9.55 3.52
N ARG A 21 -12.38 -8.59 3.49
CA ARG A 21 -11.36 -8.33 4.52
C ARG A 21 -11.46 -6.94 5.13
N TRP A 22 -12.67 -6.37 5.19
CA TRP A 22 -12.89 -5.00 5.67
C TRP A 22 -12.42 -4.78 7.11
N LYS A 23 -12.51 -5.82 7.97
CA LYS A 23 -12.10 -5.73 9.38
C LYS A 23 -10.59 -5.62 9.52
N GLU A 24 -9.86 -6.48 8.81
CA GLU A 24 -8.40 -6.47 8.77
C GLU A 24 -7.87 -5.18 8.14
N MET A 25 -8.53 -4.69 7.09
CA MET A 25 -8.22 -3.40 6.49
C MET A 25 -8.46 -2.24 7.45
N ALA A 26 -9.63 -2.18 8.11
CA ALA A 26 -9.93 -1.14 9.09
C ALA A 26 -8.93 -1.16 10.27
N LEU A 27 -8.50 -2.34 10.71
CA LEU A 27 -7.47 -2.50 11.74
C LEU A 27 -6.12 -1.91 11.29
N CYS A 28 -5.73 -2.14 10.04
CA CYS A 28 -4.49 -1.59 9.49
C CYS A 28 -4.56 -0.06 9.35
N LEU A 29 -5.66 0.46 8.78
CA LEU A 29 -5.79 1.87 8.43
C LEU A 29 -6.12 2.79 9.61
N LEU A 30 -6.76 2.28 10.67
CA LEU A 30 -7.15 3.08 11.83
C LEU A 30 -6.17 2.90 12.99
N PRO A 31 -6.25 1.86 13.86
CA PRO A 31 -5.43 1.80 15.06
C PRO A 31 -3.95 1.57 14.77
N ILE A 32 -3.61 0.73 13.79
CA ILE A 32 -2.20 0.43 13.50
C ILE A 32 -1.51 1.67 12.92
N MET A 33 -2.09 2.32 11.91
CA MET A 33 -1.56 3.60 11.39
C MET A 33 -1.51 4.69 12.46
N THR A 34 -2.50 4.78 13.36
CA THR A 34 -2.46 5.76 14.47
C THR A 34 -1.27 5.52 15.40
N VAL A 35 -1.02 4.27 15.79
CA VAL A 35 0.15 3.94 16.62
C VAL A 35 1.45 4.20 15.86
N MET A 36 1.51 3.86 14.56
CA MET A 36 2.68 4.16 13.72
C MET A 36 2.97 5.67 13.65
N TRP A 37 1.93 6.49 13.51
CA TRP A 37 2.04 7.95 13.48
C TRP A 37 2.59 8.51 14.79
N LEU A 38 2.02 8.08 15.93
CA LEU A 38 2.45 8.52 17.26
C LEU A 38 3.87 8.05 17.61
N CYS A 39 4.20 6.80 17.30
CA CYS A 39 5.56 6.28 17.50
C CYS A 39 6.58 7.04 16.64
N THR A 40 6.22 7.36 15.39
CA THR A 40 7.11 8.12 14.49
C THR A 40 7.31 9.55 14.99
N THR A 41 6.23 10.18 15.44
CA THR A 41 6.26 11.51 16.09
C THR A 41 7.19 11.51 17.29
N ALA A 42 7.10 10.49 18.16
CA ALA A 42 7.99 10.35 19.31
C ALA A 42 9.46 10.20 18.87
N CYS A 43 9.76 9.40 17.85
CA CYS A 43 11.12 9.28 17.30
C CYS A 43 11.66 10.63 16.77
N ILE A 44 10.82 11.41 16.10
CA ILE A 44 11.17 12.74 15.59
C ILE A 44 11.49 13.69 16.75
N MET A 45 10.62 13.76 17.77
CA MET A 45 10.84 14.60 18.95
C MET A 45 12.11 14.24 19.72
N LEU A 46 12.45 12.95 19.80
CA LEU A 46 13.66 12.49 20.49
C LEU A 46 14.95 12.86 19.75
N THR A 47 14.88 13.08 18.44
CA THR A 47 16.07 13.28 17.59
C THR A 47 16.27 14.71 17.14
N ILE A 48 15.19 15.49 16.98
CA ILE A 48 15.22 16.87 16.47
C ILE A 48 14.76 17.82 17.60
N PRO A 49 15.69 18.56 18.24
CA PRO A 49 15.42 19.26 19.51
C PRO A 49 14.62 20.57 19.38
N LYS A 50 14.41 21.09 18.17
CA LYS A 50 13.71 22.37 17.92
C LYS A 50 12.27 22.20 17.41
N LEU A 51 11.73 21.00 17.49
CA LEU A 51 10.35 20.72 17.07
C LEU A 51 9.42 20.63 18.28
N THR A 52 8.29 21.30 18.17
CA THR A 52 7.15 21.12 19.07
C THR A 52 6.45 19.79 18.78
N LEU A 53 5.55 19.38 19.67
CA LEU A 53 4.73 18.18 19.46
C LEU A 53 3.88 18.30 18.19
N LEU A 54 3.25 19.45 17.95
CA LEU A 54 2.39 19.65 16.78
C LEU A 54 3.19 19.62 15.47
N ALA A 55 4.35 20.29 15.43
CA ALA A 55 5.24 20.21 14.28
C ALA A 55 5.73 18.78 14.02
N ALA A 56 6.08 18.03 15.07
CA ALA A 56 6.48 16.63 14.93
C ALA A 56 5.31 15.73 14.46
N LEU A 57 4.06 16.01 14.85
CA LEU A 57 2.87 15.29 14.39
C LEU A 57 2.65 15.51 12.89
N VAL A 58 2.84 16.74 12.38
CA VAL A 58 2.78 17.04 10.95
C VAL A 58 3.85 16.23 10.20
N ILE A 59 5.12 16.34 10.60
CA ILE A 59 6.21 15.59 9.93
C ILE A 59 5.98 14.07 10.03
N GLY A 60 5.52 13.58 11.18
CA GLY A 60 5.19 12.18 11.40
C GLY A 60 4.07 11.69 10.49
N SER A 61 3.07 12.52 10.20
CA SER A 61 1.97 12.16 9.29
C SER A 61 2.47 11.91 7.87
N CYS A 62 3.41 12.73 7.38
CA CYS A 62 4.00 12.59 6.05
C CYS A 62 4.71 11.24 5.86
N VAL A 63 5.23 10.64 6.93
CA VAL A 63 5.93 9.35 6.89
C VAL A 63 5.13 8.19 7.47
N THR A 64 3.84 8.39 7.76
CA THR A 64 2.99 7.33 8.31
C THR A 64 2.62 6.31 7.23
N CYS A 65 2.41 6.76 5.99
CA CYS A 65 2.05 5.90 4.87
C CYS A 65 3.20 4.96 4.46
N THR A 66 2.83 3.78 3.97
CA THR A 66 3.78 2.75 3.51
C THR A 66 3.69 2.63 2.00
N ASP A 67 4.84 2.64 1.35
CA ASP A 67 4.94 2.76 -0.10
C ASP A 67 4.41 1.51 -0.84
N PRO A 68 3.47 1.67 -1.78
CA PRO A 68 2.90 0.57 -2.55
C PRO A 68 3.92 -0.07 -3.50
N ILE A 69 4.89 0.67 -4.02
CA ILE A 69 5.85 0.17 -5.02
C ILE A 69 6.82 -0.81 -4.35
N LEU A 70 7.44 -0.38 -3.26
CA LEU A 70 8.36 -1.20 -2.47
C LEU A 70 7.61 -2.35 -1.80
N SER A 71 6.40 -2.11 -1.31
CA SER A 71 5.55 -3.17 -0.76
C SER A 71 5.17 -4.21 -1.80
N GLN A 72 4.92 -3.82 -3.05
CA GLN A 72 4.67 -4.77 -4.14
C GLN A 72 5.90 -5.63 -4.45
N ALA A 73 7.11 -5.08 -4.40
CA ALA A 73 8.33 -5.88 -4.55
C ALA A 73 8.52 -6.94 -3.45
N ILE A 74 7.88 -6.76 -2.29
CA ILE A 74 7.89 -7.70 -1.16
C ILE A 74 6.70 -8.66 -1.22
N ALA A 75 5.54 -8.17 -1.65
CA ALA A 75 4.31 -8.94 -1.78
C ALA A 75 4.28 -9.77 -3.08
N LYS A 76 5.15 -9.49 -4.05
CA LYS A 76 5.20 -10.17 -5.35
C LYS A 76 6.64 -10.46 -5.74
N GLY A 77 6.79 -11.47 -6.58
CA GLY A 77 8.09 -11.88 -7.13
C GLY A 77 8.64 -13.17 -6.50
N PRO A 78 9.80 -13.63 -6.98
CA PRO A 78 10.27 -14.99 -6.76
C PRO A 78 10.45 -15.38 -5.28
N PHE A 79 10.83 -14.41 -4.44
CA PHE A 79 10.96 -14.62 -2.99
C PHE A 79 9.59 -14.71 -2.31
N ALA A 80 8.69 -13.78 -2.62
CA ALA A 80 7.36 -13.69 -2.04
C ALA A 80 6.53 -14.95 -2.36
N ASP A 81 6.57 -15.40 -3.62
CA ASP A 81 5.84 -16.58 -4.07
C ASP A 81 6.34 -17.87 -3.41
N LYS A 82 7.61 -17.93 -3.01
CA LYS A 82 8.18 -19.10 -2.32
C LYS A 82 7.94 -19.08 -0.81
N TYR A 83 8.09 -17.93 -0.15
CA TYR A 83 8.31 -17.90 1.30
C TYR A 83 7.29 -17.10 2.10
N VAL A 84 6.39 -16.38 1.45
CA VAL A 84 5.42 -15.50 2.13
C VAL A 84 4.01 -16.01 1.87
N ALA A 85 3.25 -16.23 2.94
CA ALA A 85 1.88 -16.74 2.86
C ALA A 85 1.00 -15.78 2.05
N ARG A 86 0.12 -16.33 1.22
CA ARG A 86 -0.76 -15.54 0.34
C ARG A 86 -1.62 -14.50 1.09
N PRO A 87 -2.34 -14.82 2.19
CA PRO A 87 -3.13 -13.82 2.91
C PRO A 87 -2.29 -12.64 3.40
N LEU A 88 -1.03 -12.90 3.78
CA LEU A 88 -0.08 -11.88 4.22
C LEU A 88 0.34 -10.96 3.07
N ARG A 89 0.54 -11.51 1.86
CA ARG A 89 0.87 -10.71 0.68
C ARG A 89 -0.32 -9.85 0.22
N GLU A 90 -1.52 -10.43 0.25
CA GLU A 90 -2.76 -9.72 -0.10
C GLU A 90 -3.02 -8.55 0.86
N ILE A 91 -2.86 -8.74 2.19
CA ILE A 91 -3.03 -7.63 3.13
C ILE A 91 -1.96 -6.56 2.97
N ILE A 92 -0.69 -6.92 2.78
CA ILE A 92 0.41 -5.95 2.66
C ILE A 92 0.18 -5.09 1.41
N SER A 93 -0.23 -5.71 0.31
CA SER A 93 -0.56 -4.98 -0.92
C SER A 93 -1.81 -4.11 -0.78
N ALA A 94 -2.84 -4.58 -0.07
CA ALA A 94 -4.07 -3.81 0.13
C ALA A 94 -3.87 -2.64 1.11
N GLU A 95 -3.10 -2.85 2.18
CA GLU A 95 -2.70 -1.82 3.12
C GLU A 95 -1.87 -0.74 2.43
N ALA A 96 -0.83 -1.11 1.70
CA ALA A 96 0.03 -0.15 0.99
C ALA A 96 -0.69 0.58 -0.15
N GLY A 97 -1.76 0.00 -0.70
CA GLY A 97 -2.60 0.67 -1.68
C GLY A 97 -3.59 1.68 -1.06
N ALA A 98 -4.13 1.37 0.12
CA ALA A 98 -5.12 2.23 0.77
C ALA A 98 -4.51 3.32 1.65
N ASN A 99 -3.37 3.06 2.28
CA ASN A 99 -2.78 3.94 3.28
C ASN A 99 -2.25 5.25 2.71
N ASP A 100 -1.76 5.27 1.46
CA ASP A 100 -1.23 6.46 0.80
C ASP A 100 -2.31 7.55 0.67
N GLY A 101 -3.56 7.18 0.37
CA GLY A 101 -4.69 8.10 0.46
C GLY A 101 -5.21 8.29 1.88
N PHE A 102 -5.25 7.22 2.68
CA PHE A 102 -5.76 7.30 4.05
C PHE A 102 -4.85 8.05 5.05
N GLY A 103 -3.71 8.59 4.62
CA GLY A 103 -2.84 9.43 5.44
C GLY A 103 -3.38 10.85 5.70
N PHE A 104 -4.25 11.37 4.83
CA PHE A 104 -4.80 12.73 4.92
C PHE A 104 -5.45 13.07 6.28
N PRO A 105 -6.27 12.21 6.91
CA PRO A 105 -6.81 12.44 8.25
C PRO A 105 -5.75 12.73 9.30
N PHE A 106 -4.58 12.11 9.22
CA PHE A 106 -3.50 12.34 10.19
C PHE A 106 -2.79 13.67 9.93
N LEU A 107 -2.52 13.99 8.66
CA LEU A 107 -1.92 15.26 8.28
C LEU A 107 -2.84 16.42 8.66
N MET A 108 -4.09 16.38 8.22
CA MET A 108 -5.03 17.46 8.44
C MET A 108 -5.35 17.66 9.91
N LEU A 109 -5.46 16.58 10.71
CA LEU A 109 -5.62 16.72 12.16
C LEU A 109 -4.45 17.49 12.77
N ALA A 110 -3.21 17.14 12.42
CA ALA A 110 -2.03 17.83 12.91
C ALA A 110 -2.00 19.30 12.46
N THR A 111 -2.34 19.55 11.19
CA THR A 111 -2.38 20.89 10.58
C THR A 111 -3.46 21.77 11.20
N TYR A 112 -4.69 21.30 11.38
CA TYR A 112 -5.73 22.10 12.02
C TYR A 112 -5.41 22.35 13.50
N LEU A 113 -4.83 21.37 14.21
CA LEU A 113 -4.42 21.59 15.60
C LEU A 113 -3.35 22.68 15.73
N ILE A 114 -2.40 22.77 14.79
CA ILE A 114 -1.42 23.86 14.79
C ILE A 114 -2.06 25.19 14.34
N GLN A 115 -2.85 25.22 13.27
CA GLN A 115 -3.47 26.45 12.78
C GLN A 115 -4.44 27.08 13.80
N HIS A 116 -5.16 26.27 14.58
CA HIS A 116 -6.11 26.76 15.59
C HIS A 116 -5.55 26.81 17.03
N ALA A 117 -4.27 26.51 17.24
CA ALA A 117 -3.65 26.64 18.56
C ALA A 117 -3.60 28.11 19.00
N GLU A 118 -3.92 28.37 20.27
CA GLU A 118 -3.83 29.70 20.85
C GLU A 118 -2.36 30.09 21.12
N ILE A 119 -1.94 31.24 20.62
CA ILE A 119 -0.59 31.77 20.87
C ILE A 119 -0.58 32.44 22.26
N PRO A 120 0.30 32.02 23.20
CA PRO A 120 0.47 32.73 24.46
C PRO A 120 1.05 34.13 24.20
N GLY A 121 0.22 35.17 24.37
CA GLY A 121 0.64 36.58 24.21
C GLY A 121 0.03 37.32 23.01
N ALA A 122 -0.66 36.62 22.11
CA ALA A 122 -1.53 37.27 21.13
C ALA A 122 -2.88 37.57 21.81
N GLY A 123 -2.95 38.64 22.58
CA GLY A 123 -4.20 39.06 23.23
C GLY A 123 -5.33 39.15 22.21
N ALA A 124 -6.38 38.34 22.42
CA ALA A 124 -7.71 38.36 21.79
C ALA A 124 -7.90 39.36 20.62
N LYS A 125 -7.15 39.18 19.53
CA LYS A 125 -7.31 39.94 18.28
C LYS A 125 -7.53 39.03 17.07
N ALA A 126 -8.02 37.82 17.31
CA ALA A 126 -8.54 36.91 16.27
C ALA A 126 -10.08 36.87 16.27
N GLY A 127 -10.73 38.01 16.60
CA GLY A 127 -12.19 38.14 16.62
C GLY A 127 -12.76 38.96 15.45
N ALA A 128 -11.95 39.30 14.44
CA ALA A 128 -12.38 40.18 13.35
C ALA A 128 -11.74 39.80 12.01
N ALA A 129 -12.02 38.59 11.54
CA ALA A 129 -11.95 38.26 10.13
C ALA A 129 -13.24 37.53 9.76
N GLY A 130 -14.19 38.32 9.27
CA GLY A 130 -15.34 37.97 8.43
C GLY A 130 -16.01 36.61 8.56
N GLU A 131 -17.32 36.65 8.84
CA GLU A 131 -18.29 35.81 8.14
C GLU A 131 -18.02 35.84 6.61
N ALA A 132 -17.14 34.97 6.14
CA ALA A 132 -16.99 34.65 4.73
C ALA A 132 -17.56 33.24 4.56
N GLY A 133 -18.62 33.14 3.77
CA GLY A 133 -19.37 31.90 3.58
C GLY A 133 -18.45 30.72 3.27
N HIS A 134 -18.53 29.69 4.12
CA HIS A 134 -17.92 28.39 3.93
C HIS A 134 -18.24 27.83 2.55
N SER A 135 -17.33 27.99 1.58
CA SER A 135 -17.28 27.09 0.44
C SER A 135 -16.40 25.91 0.84
N VAL A 136 -17.06 24.80 1.23
CA VAL A 136 -16.53 23.51 1.71
C VAL A 136 -15.65 22.78 0.67
N ALA A 137 -15.09 23.48 -0.32
CA ALA A 137 -14.72 22.88 -1.60
C ALA A 137 -13.22 22.91 -1.98
N HIS A 138 -12.29 23.50 -1.22
CA HIS A 138 -10.96 23.75 -1.81
C HIS A 138 -9.71 23.73 -0.90
N THR A 139 -9.66 22.92 0.16
CA THR A 139 -8.46 22.89 1.03
C THR A 139 -7.26 22.13 0.41
N LEU A 140 -7.45 21.27 -0.60
CA LEU A 140 -6.31 20.73 -1.36
C LEU A 140 -5.57 21.80 -2.18
N MET A 141 -6.13 23.01 -2.30
CA MET A 141 -5.53 24.21 -2.88
C MET A 141 -5.81 25.40 -1.96
N ALA A 142 -5.13 25.47 -0.81
CA ALA A 142 -5.22 26.64 0.07
C ALA A 142 -4.96 27.93 -0.73
N ARG A 143 -5.90 28.88 -0.68
CA ARG A 143 -5.66 30.23 -1.19
C ARG A 143 -4.71 30.91 -0.22
N ALA A 144 -3.80 31.75 -0.74
CA ALA A 144 -2.77 32.45 0.03
C ALA A 144 -3.26 33.30 1.24
N GLY A 145 -4.57 33.41 1.49
CA GLY A 145 -5.15 34.07 2.66
C GLY A 145 -5.61 33.14 3.80
N GLU A 146 -5.55 31.82 3.63
CA GLU A 146 -5.99 30.81 4.61
C GLU A 146 -4.83 30.08 5.29
N VAL A 147 -3.59 30.55 5.07
CA VAL A 147 -2.37 29.87 5.48
C VAL A 147 -1.79 30.58 6.71
N GLY A 148 -1.64 29.86 7.82
CA GLY A 148 -1.09 30.36 9.09
C GLY A 148 -2.03 30.14 10.28
N ARG A 149 -1.84 30.90 11.37
CA ARG A 149 -2.63 30.77 12.59
C ARG A 149 -4.02 31.41 12.43
N LEU A 150 -5.05 30.56 12.41
CA LEU A 150 -6.46 30.94 12.26
C LEU A 150 -7.15 31.20 13.61
N GLY A 151 -6.69 30.54 14.70
CA GLY A 151 -7.31 30.65 16.03
C GLY A 151 -8.72 30.04 16.09
N GLY A 152 -9.40 30.08 17.24
CA GLY A 152 -10.74 29.47 17.41
C GLY A 152 -10.75 28.15 18.17
N GLY A 153 -9.56 27.64 18.52
CA GLY A 153 -9.38 26.54 19.47
C GLY A 153 -9.68 25.16 18.90
N VAL A 154 -9.51 24.15 19.77
CA VAL A 154 -9.57 22.72 19.40
C VAL A 154 -10.94 22.30 18.86
N GLY A 155 -12.02 22.93 19.30
CA GLY A 155 -13.38 22.59 18.85
C GLY A 155 -13.60 22.89 17.37
N VAL A 156 -13.07 24.02 16.87
CA VAL A 156 -13.15 24.40 15.45
C VAL A 156 -12.27 23.46 14.64
N ALA A 157 -11.03 23.23 15.08
CA ALA A 157 -10.11 22.28 14.42
C ALA A 157 -10.71 20.88 14.25
N LEU A 158 -11.38 20.34 15.28
CA LEU A 158 -12.02 19.03 15.18
C LEU A 158 -13.25 19.02 14.26
N THR A 159 -13.96 20.14 14.19
CA THR A 159 -15.13 20.28 13.30
C THR A 159 -14.69 20.32 11.84
N GLU A 160 -13.69 21.13 11.51
CA GLU A 160 -13.10 21.20 10.17
C GLU A 160 -12.46 19.86 9.78
N TRP A 161 -11.72 19.24 10.69
CA TRP A 161 -11.18 17.90 10.48
C TRP A 161 -12.27 16.86 10.16
N PHE A 162 -13.37 16.87 10.89
CA PHE A 162 -14.46 15.92 10.64
C PHE A 162 -15.19 16.20 9.32
N VAL A 163 -15.56 17.46 9.06
CA VAL A 163 -16.35 17.82 7.88
C VAL A 163 -15.49 17.80 6.61
N GLU A 164 -14.37 18.51 6.61
CA GLU A 164 -13.52 18.63 5.43
C GLU A 164 -12.72 17.35 5.20
N THR A 165 -12.07 16.80 6.23
CA THR A 165 -11.19 15.65 5.98
C THR A 165 -11.98 14.35 5.84
N TRP A 166 -12.85 14.02 6.79
CA TRP A 166 -13.57 12.74 6.73
C TRP A 166 -14.70 12.74 5.69
N LEU A 167 -15.60 13.73 5.72
CA LEU A 167 -16.75 13.72 4.82
C LEU A 167 -16.36 14.15 3.40
N TYR A 168 -15.65 15.27 3.25
CA TYR A 168 -15.32 15.79 1.92
C TYR A 168 -14.12 15.08 1.27
N THR A 169 -13.00 14.90 1.96
CA THR A 169 -11.80 14.33 1.34
C THR A 169 -11.85 12.80 1.25
N ILE A 170 -12.25 12.10 2.32
CA ILE A 170 -12.22 10.63 2.39
C ILE A 170 -13.50 9.97 1.87
N VAL A 171 -14.68 10.36 2.36
CA VAL A 171 -15.93 9.69 1.95
C VAL A 171 -16.26 9.99 0.49
N LEU A 172 -16.05 11.23 0.02
CA LEU A 172 -16.27 11.59 -1.39
C LEU A 172 -15.31 10.86 -2.31
N SER A 173 -14.01 10.76 -1.99
CA SER A 173 -13.03 10.05 -2.81
C SER A 173 -13.34 8.56 -2.92
N ILE A 174 -13.75 7.91 -1.83
CA ILE A 174 -14.20 6.51 -1.84
C ILE A 174 -15.44 6.37 -2.73
N ALA A 175 -16.44 7.25 -2.57
CA ALA A 175 -17.67 7.20 -3.37
C ALA A 175 -17.37 7.43 -4.86
N TYR A 176 -16.56 8.44 -5.17
CA TYR A 176 -16.14 8.79 -6.52
C TYR A 176 -15.35 7.66 -7.19
N GLY A 177 -14.31 7.16 -6.52
CA GLY A 177 -13.50 6.04 -6.99
C GLY A 177 -14.34 4.79 -7.22
N ALA A 178 -15.29 4.48 -6.33
CA ALA A 178 -16.19 3.35 -6.48
C ALA A 178 -17.12 3.50 -7.69
N VAL A 179 -17.70 4.69 -7.89
CA VAL A 179 -18.59 4.97 -9.04
C VAL A 179 -17.83 4.89 -10.36
N VAL A 180 -16.67 5.56 -10.46
CA VAL A 180 -15.87 5.57 -11.69
C VAL A 180 -15.30 4.19 -11.98
N GLY A 181 -14.74 3.50 -10.97
CA GLY A 181 -14.17 2.17 -11.14
C GLY A 181 -15.22 1.11 -11.50
N TYR A 182 -16.39 1.12 -10.85
CA TYR A 182 -17.48 0.20 -11.18
C TYR A 182 -18.10 0.52 -12.55
N GLY A 183 -18.28 1.80 -12.87
CA GLY A 183 -18.70 2.26 -14.19
C GLY A 183 -17.77 1.76 -15.28
N SER A 184 -16.46 1.91 -15.06
CA SER A 184 -15.40 1.36 -15.93
C SER A 184 -15.46 -0.16 -16.05
N CYS A 185 -15.70 -0.89 -14.95
CA CYS A 185 -15.88 -2.35 -14.97
C CYS A 185 -16.99 -2.78 -15.94
N LYS A 186 -18.12 -2.07 -15.94
CA LYS A 186 -19.24 -2.33 -16.85
C LYS A 186 -18.94 -1.87 -18.28
N ALA A 187 -18.35 -0.69 -18.46
CA ALA A 187 -18.00 -0.14 -19.75
C ALA A 187 -17.03 -1.05 -20.52
N VAL A 188 -15.95 -1.48 -19.85
CA VAL A 188 -14.95 -2.40 -20.43
C VAL A 188 -15.57 -3.74 -20.78
N ARG A 189 -16.47 -4.28 -19.94
CA ARG A 189 -17.19 -5.52 -20.24
C ARG A 189 -18.10 -5.38 -21.47
N LEU A 190 -18.78 -4.24 -21.60
CA LEU A 190 -19.63 -3.97 -22.74
C LEU A 190 -18.81 -3.83 -24.02
N ALA A 191 -17.71 -3.09 -23.96
CA ALA A 191 -16.76 -2.92 -25.06
C ALA A 191 -16.17 -4.26 -25.52
N LEU A 192 -15.82 -5.16 -24.59
CA LEU A 192 -15.37 -6.52 -24.92
C LEU A 192 -16.45 -7.34 -25.63
N ARG A 193 -17.71 -7.29 -25.15
CA ARG A 193 -18.84 -7.99 -25.77
C ARG A 193 -19.10 -7.50 -27.19
N TRP A 194 -18.93 -6.21 -27.43
CA TRP A 194 -19.09 -5.59 -28.74
C TRP A 194 -17.81 -5.65 -29.61
N LYS A 195 -16.72 -6.24 -29.09
CA LYS A 195 -15.41 -6.30 -29.76
C LYS A 195 -14.86 -4.93 -30.16
N TRP A 196 -15.08 -3.92 -29.32
CA TRP A 196 -14.62 -2.55 -29.53
C TRP A 196 -13.21 -2.29 -29.01
N ILE A 197 -12.71 -3.16 -28.13
CA ILE A 197 -11.40 -3.00 -27.50
C ILE A 197 -10.47 -4.14 -27.94
N ASP A 198 -9.31 -3.74 -28.45
CA ASP A 198 -8.15 -4.60 -28.72
C ASP A 198 -7.43 -4.98 -27.42
N ASN A 199 -6.43 -5.84 -27.51
CA ASN A 199 -5.72 -6.36 -26.34
C ASN A 199 -4.92 -5.25 -25.66
N GLU A 200 -4.19 -4.47 -26.46
CA GLU A 200 -3.29 -3.42 -26.04
C GLU A 200 -4.05 -2.29 -25.32
N SER A 201 -5.18 -1.85 -25.88
CA SER A 201 -6.07 -0.89 -25.22
C SER A 201 -6.68 -1.43 -23.93
N TYR A 202 -7.00 -2.73 -23.87
CA TYR A 202 -7.55 -3.35 -22.66
C TYR A 202 -6.55 -3.32 -21.52
N VAL A 203 -5.30 -3.72 -21.77
CA VAL A 203 -4.25 -3.72 -20.73
C VAL A 203 -3.84 -2.30 -20.35
N LEU A 204 -3.89 -1.31 -21.27
CA LEU A 204 -3.55 0.08 -20.95
C LEU A 204 -4.63 0.81 -20.11
N PHE A 205 -5.84 0.27 -20.04
CA PHE A 205 -6.98 0.90 -19.38
C PHE A 205 -6.75 1.34 -17.92
N PRO A 206 -6.04 0.61 -17.03
CA PRO A 206 -5.77 1.04 -15.65
C PRO A 206 -4.94 2.31 -15.60
N THR A 207 -3.98 2.45 -16.52
CA THR A 207 -3.16 3.66 -16.65
C THR A 207 -4.02 4.85 -17.04
N ALA A 208 -4.89 4.69 -18.04
CA ALA A 208 -5.83 5.74 -18.45
C ALA A 208 -6.80 6.11 -17.31
N LEU A 209 -7.32 5.12 -16.59
CA LEU A 209 -8.19 5.32 -15.44
C LEU A 209 -7.49 6.09 -14.31
N GLY A 210 -6.22 5.76 -14.02
CA GLY A 210 -5.42 6.48 -13.02
C GLY A 210 -5.22 7.95 -13.40
N LEU A 211 -4.82 8.24 -14.63
CA LEU A 211 -4.65 9.62 -15.12
C LEU A 211 -5.98 10.40 -15.11
N PHE A 212 -7.08 9.75 -15.50
CA PHE A 212 -8.41 10.35 -15.48
C PHE A 212 -8.83 10.73 -14.05
N ILE A 213 -8.66 9.82 -13.09
CA ILE A 213 -9.02 10.06 -11.68
C ILE A 213 -8.16 11.17 -11.09
N VAL A 214 -6.83 11.14 -11.29
CA VAL A 214 -5.95 12.20 -10.79
C VAL A 214 -6.36 13.58 -11.34
N GLY A 215 -6.64 13.69 -12.63
CA GLY A 215 -7.08 14.96 -13.24
C GLY A 215 -8.44 15.45 -12.73
N THR A 216 -9.40 14.53 -12.56
CA THR A 216 -10.76 14.89 -12.13
C THR A 216 -10.87 15.12 -10.62
N CYS A 217 -10.18 14.33 -9.79
CA CYS A 217 -10.07 14.57 -8.35
C CYS A 217 -9.37 15.91 -8.06
N GLY A 218 -8.32 16.25 -8.81
CA GLY A 218 -7.67 17.56 -8.72
C GLY A 218 -8.64 18.72 -9.03
N ALA A 219 -9.57 18.54 -9.97
CA ALA A 219 -10.61 19.53 -10.26
C ALA A 219 -11.72 19.58 -9.19
N LEU A 220 -12.05 18.45 -8.57
CA LEU A 220 -13.03 18.36 -7.47
C LEU A 220 -12.44 18.78 -6.12
N GLY A 221 -11.12 18.84 -5.97
CA GLY A 221 -10.48 19.11 -4.68
C GLY A 221 -10.62 17.96 -3.67
N THR A 222 -10.76 16.71 -4.12
CA THR A 222 -10.84 15.51 -3.27
C THR A 222 -9.57 14.66 -3.40
N ASP A 223 -9.36 13.74 -2.45
CA ASP A 223 -8.23 12.80 -2.47
C ASP A 223 -8.21 11.95 -3.76
N ASP A 224 -7.15 12.11 -4.54
CA ASP A 224 -6.89 11.39 -5.78
C ASP A 224 -6.27 10.02 -5.56
N LEU A 225 -5.40 9.87 -4.55
CA LEU A 225 -4.72 8.62 -4.21
C LEU A 225 -5.72 7.55 -3.74
N LEU A 226 -6.59 7.89 -2.79
CA LEU A 226 -7.62 6.97 -2.30
C LEU A 226 -8.63 6.63 -3.38
N ALA A 227 -9.05 7.62 -4.17
CA ALA A 227 -9.96 7.41 -5.30
C ALA A 227 -9.36 6.44 -6.34
N CYS A 228 -8.07 6.57 -6.66
CA CYS A 228 -7.35 5.67 -7.55
C CYS A 228 -7.35 4.22 -7.03
N PHE A 229 -7.00 4.01 -5.76
CA PHE A 229 -6.99 2.67 -5.18
C PHE A 229 -8.39 2.02 -5.16
N VAL A 230 -9.40 2.79 -4.72
CA VAL A 230 -10.79 2.31 -4.68
C VAL A 230 -11.31 2.01 -6.09
N ALA A 231 -10.97 2.84 -7.08
CA ALA A 231 -11.35 2.60 -8.46
C ALA A 231 -10.68 1.34 -9.04
N GLY A 232 -9.42 1.07 -8.70
CA GLY A 232 -8.75 -0.19 -9.04
C GLY A 232 -9.48 -1.40 -8.45
N CYS A 233 -9.82 -1.35 -7.17
CA CYS A 233 -10.59 -2.40 -6.51
C CYS A 233 -11.98 -2.60 -7.15
N ALA A 234 -12.67 -1.51 -7.51
CA ALA A 234 -13.98 -1.53 -8.13
C ALA A 234 -13.92 -1.97 -9.61
N LEU A 235 -12.85 -1.68 -10.33
CA LEU A 235 -12.60 -2.17 -11.69
C LEU A 235 -12.57 -3.71 -11.72
N ASN A 236 -11.95 -4.32 -10.70
CA ASN A 236 -11.90 -5.78 -10.54
C ASN A 236 -13.01 -6.35 -9.62
N TRP A 237 -14.14 -5.64 -9.44
CA TRP A 237 -15.17 -6.06 -8.49
C TRP A 237 -15.71 -7.49 -8.71
N ASP A 238 -15.91 -7.86 -9.98
CA ASP A 238 -16.41 -9.19 -10.37
C ASP A 238 -15.27 -10.20 -10.63
N GLY A 239 -14.00 -9.83 -10.44
CA GLY A 239 -12.81 -10.67 -10.73
C GLY A 239 -12.51 -10.89 -12.21
N HIS A 240 -13.43 -10.54 -13.10
CA HIS A 240 -13.27 -10.74 -14.54
C HIS A 240 -12.13 -9.90 -15.12
N TYR A 241 -11.90 -8.69 -14.60
CA TYR A 241 -10.90 -7.79 -15.16
C TYR A 241 -9.52 -8.42 -15.02
N LEU A 242 -9.14 -8.77 -13.79
CA LEU A 242 -7.87 -9.42 -13.47
C LEU A 242 -7.69 -10.74 -14.23
N ARG A 243 -8.72 -11.60 -14.28
CA ARG A 243 -8.66 -12.87 -15.02
C ARG A 243 -8.30 -12.66 -16.48
N GLU A 244 -8.95 -11.70 -17.12
CA GLU A 244 -8.74 -11.42 -18.53
C GLU A 244 -7.35 -10.82 -18.78
N THR A 245 -6.88 -9.97 -17.87
CA THR A 245 -5.52 -9.38 -17.88
C THR A 245 -4.45 -10.47 -17.74
N GLU A 246 -4.65 -11.47 -16.87
CA GLU A 246 -3.77 -12.64 -16.73
C GLU A 246 -3.77 -13.51 -17.99
N LEU A 247 -4.94 -13.77 -18.60
CA LEU A 247 -5.06 -14.54 -19.85
C LEU A 247 -4.36 -13.86 -21.03
N ARG A 248 -4.37 -12.52 -21.04
CA ARG A 248 -3.73 -11.71 -22.08
C ARG A 248 -2.24 -11.51 -21.88
N HIS A 249 -1.66 -12.00 -20.79
CA HIS A 249 -0.27 -11.80 -20.40
C HIS A 249 0.09 -10.31 -20.40
N ASP A 250 -0.50 -9.58 -19.47
CA ASP A 250 -0.26 -8.15 -19.31
C ASP A 250 1.22 -7.81 -19.03
N GLU A 251 1.93 -7.46 -20.11
CA GLU A 251 3.28 -6.93 -20.06
C GLU A 251 3.28 -5.39 -20.10
N VAL A 252 2.21 -4.77 -20.62
CA VAL A 252 2.13 -3.32 -20.83
C VAL A 252 2.09 -2.57 -19.49
N ASN A 253 1.25 -2.98 -18.53
CA ASN A 253 1.23 -2.32 -17.22
C ASN A 253 2.57 -2.48 -16.50
N SER A 254 3.27 -3.61 -16.68
CA SER A 254 4.61 -3.79 -16.13
C SER A 254 5.61 -2.82 -16.74
N CYS A 255 5.56 -2.59 -18.06
CA CYS A 255 6.42 -1.60 -18.72
C CYS A 255 6.13 -0.17 -18.24
N VAL A 256 4.84 0.19 -18.13
CA VAL A 256 4.43 1.51 -17.62
C VAL A 256 4.88 1.69 -16.18
N ASP A 257 4.72 0.69 -15.34
CA ASP A 257 5.15 0.73 -13.94
C ASP A 257 6.67 0.94 -13.83
N VAL A 258 7.48 0.18 -14.57
CA VAL A 258 8.94 0.37 -14.61
C VAL A 258 9.32 1.78 -15.08
N LEU A 259 8.70 2.27 -16.15
CA LEU A 259 8.98 3.60 -16.70
C LEU A 259 8.64 4.71 -15.68
N LEU A 260 7.46 4.65 -15.07
CA LEU A 260 7.01 5.63 -14.09
C LEU A 260 7.83 5.57 -12.81
N ASN A 261 8.18 4.37 -12.33
CA ASN A 261 9.05 4.19 -11.16
C ASN A 261 10.44 4.76 -11.39
N PHE A 262 11.07 4.40 -12.51
CA PHE A 262 12.41 4.86 -12.81
C PHE A 262 12.46 6.38 -12.95
N GLY A 263 11.51 6.98 -13.69
CA GLY A 263 11.39 8.43 -13.81
C GLY A 263 11.11 9.12 -12.48
N GLY A 264 10.16 8.59 -11.70
CA GLY A 264 9.76 9.17 -10.41
C GLY A 264 10.86 9.13 -9.36
N PHE A 265 11.53 7.99 -9.17
CA PHE A 265 12.62 7.89 -8.22
C PHE A 265 13.88 8.62 -8.66
N MET A 266 14.14 8.71 -9.98
CA MET A 266 15.22 9.57 -10.48
C MET A 266 14.95 11.04 -10.17
N TYR A 267 13.71 11.49 -10.36
CA TYR A 267 13.29 12.85 -10.00
C TYR A 267 13.43 13.09 -8.49
N ILE A 268 12.91 12.20 -7.64
CA ILE A 268 13.05 12.28 -6.18
C ILE A 268 14.53 12.34 -5.77
N GLY A 269 15.38 11.52 -6.38
CA GLY A 269 16.82 11.52 -6.14
C GLY A 269 17.51 12.83 -6.54
N ALA A 270 17.05 13.47 -7.62
CA ALA A 270 17.60 14.73 -8.10
C ALA A 270 17.23 15.93 -7.22
N ILE A 271 16.06 15.91 -6.57
CA ILE A 271 15.59 16.99 -5.69
C ILE A 271 15.97 16.80 -4.21
N LEU A 272 16.76 15.77 -3.89
CA LEU A 272 17.20 15.51 -2.51
C LEU A 272 17.94 16.73 -1.93
N PRO A 273 17.51 17.26 -0.77
CA PRO A 273 18.10 18.46 -0.17
C PRO A 273 19.40 18.13 0.58
N TRP A 274 20.46 17.80 -0.18
CA TRP A 274 21.75 17.38 0.38
C TRP A 274 22.39 18.42 1.30
N SER A 275 22.19 19.71 1.04
CA SER A 275 22.68 20.81 1.87
C SER A 275 22.04 20.84 3.26
N ASP A 276 20.78 20.42 3.34
CA ASP A 276 19.93 20.65 4.52
C ASP A 276 19.95 19.45 5.47
N PHE A 277 20.55 18.32 5.05
CA PHE A 277 20.80 17.16 5.91
C PHE A 277 21.81 17.43 7.03
N ASN A 278 22.50 18.56 6.99
CA ASN A 278 23.40 18.98 8.05
C ASN A 278 23.32 20.48 8.29
N ASP A 279 22.30 20.88 9.05
CA ASP A 279 22.11 22.23 9.58
C ASP A 279 22.10 22.21 11.13
N PRO A 280 23.28 22.20 11.77
CA PRO A 280 23.39 22.21 13.22
C PRO A 280 22.88 23.52 13.87
N THR A 281 22.86 24.62 13.11
CA THR A 281 22.60 25.98 13.61
C THR A 281 21.13 26.37 13.54
N GLY A 282 20.46 26.08 12.42
CA GLY A 282 19.05 26.42 12.18
C GLY A 282 18.12 25.41 12.83
N THR A 283 17.99 24.23 12.25
CA THR A 283 17.06 23.16 12.72
C THR A 283 17.66 22.24 13.78
N GLY A 284 18.99 22.17 13.88
CA GLY A 284 19.70 21.21 14.72
C GLY A 284 19.77 19.81 14.11
N ILE A 285 19.44 19.67 12.82
CA ILE A 285 19.56 18.41 12.07
C ILE A 285 21.03 18.15 11.78
N THR A 286 21.48 16.93 12.07
CA THR A 286 22.83 16.45 11.78
C THR A 286 22.76 15.04 11.21
N TRP A 287 23.78 14.64 10.46
CA TRP A 287 23.89 13.28 9.92
C TRP A 287 23.70 12.19 10.97
N GLY A 288 24.28 12.36 12.16
CA GLY A 288 24.16 11.40 13.26
C GLY A 288 22.73 11.29 13.80
N ARG A 289 22.03 12.42 13.93
CA ARG A 289 20.62 12.45 14.35
C ARG A 289 19.70 11.84 13.31
N LEU A 290 19.95 12.12 12.03
CA LEU A 290 19.20 11.54 10.92
C LEU A 290 19.40 10.01 10.83
N LEU A 291 20.63 9.52 10.97
CA LEU A 291 20.90 8.08 11.05
C LEU A 291 20.21 7.42 12.25
N GLY A 292 20.31 8.06 13.43
CA GLY A 292 19.61 7.61 14.64
C GLY A 292 18.09 7.57 14.45
N LEU A 293 17.53 8.61 13.82
CA LEU A 293 16.10 8.68 13.49
C LEU A 293 15.69 7.55 12.54
N GLY A 294 16.45 7.28 11.48
CA GLY A 294 16.18 6.17 10.56
C GLY A 294 16.13 4.82 11.28
N LEU A 295 17.09 4.55 12.17
CA LEU A 295 17.14 3.33 12.97
C LEU A 295 15.97 3.24 13.97
N LEU A 296 15.65 4.33 14.65
CA LEU A 296 14.53 4.40 15.58
C LEU A 296 13.20 4.17 14.87
N VAL A 297 12.98 4.81 13.71
CA VAL A 297 11.77 4.63 12.92
C VAL A 297 11.67 3.18 12.42
N LEU A 298 12.75 2.57 11.96
CA LEU A 298 12.74 1.17 11.52
C LEU A 298 12.33 0.20 12.64
N ILE A 299 12.76 0.46 13.88
CA ILE A 299 12.47 -0.42 15.03
C ILE A 299 11.11 -0.12 15.65
N PHE A 300 10.75 1.16 15.82
CA PHE A 300 9.62 1.57 16.66
C PHE A 300 8.38 2.01 15.90
N ARG A 301 8.47 2.34 14.60
CA ARG A 301 7.30 2.82 13.85
C ARG A 301 6.25 1.71 13.72
N ARG A 302 6.64 0.56 13.15
CA ARG A 302 5.67 -0.44 12.68
C ARG A 302 5.68 -1.73 13.49
N LEU A 303 6.84 -2.20 13.96
CA LEU A 303 6.93 -3.43 14.75
C LEU A 303 6.04 -3.38 16.01
N PRO A 304 6.09 -2.35 16.88
CA PRO A 304 5.24 -2.30 18.06
C PRO A 304 3.75 -2.27 17.72
N ALA A 305 3.37 -1.54 16.66
CA ALA A 305 1.99 -1.46 16.21
C ALA A 305 1.46 -2.83 15.75
N ILE A 306 2.20 -3.55 14.88
CA ILE A 306 1.77 -4.89 14.44
C ILE A 306 1.75 -5.87 15.61
N PHE A 307 2.76 -5.87 16.48
CA PHE A 307 2.78 -6.77 17.64
C PHE A 307 1.64 -6.51 18.65
N ALA A 308 1.15 -5.28 18.75
CA ALA A 308 -0.01 -4.97 19.58
C ALA A 308 -1.33 -5.51 19.00
N PHE A 309 -1.48 -5.51 17.67
CA PHE A 309 -2.77 -5.80 17.01
C PHE A 309 -2.82 -7.12 16.20
N TYR A 310 -1.71 -7.84 15.98
CA TYR A 310 -1.71 -9.04 15.11
C TYR A 310 -2.68 -10.14 15.55
N LYS A 311 -2.92 -10.29 16.85
CA LYS A 311 -3.88 -11.26 17.38
C LYS A 311 -5.33 -10.98 16.99
N LEU A 312 -5.65 -9.75 16.57
CA LEU A 312 -6.98 -9.34 16.12
C LEU A 312 -7.19 -9.60 14.62
N MET A 313 -6.16 -10.02 13.89
CA MET A 313 -6.21 -10.40 12.47
C MET A 313 -5.75 -11.85 12.22
N PRO A 314 -6.34 -12.85 12.89
CA PRO A 314 -5.90 -14.25 12.77
C PRO A 314 -6.11 -14.83 11.36
N GLY A 315 -6.99 -14.22 10.55
CA GLY A 315 -7.23 -14.65 9.17
C GLY A 315 -6.13 -14.27 8.17
N VAL A 316 -5.13 -13.49 8.62
CA VAL A 316 -4.06 -12.91 7.79
C VAL A 316 -2.69 -13.17 8.40
N CYS A 317 -2.55 -12.99 9.72
CA CYS A 317 -1.33 -13.25 10.47
C CYS A 317 -1.58 -14.29 11.55
N THR A 318 -1.00 -15.48 11.39
CA THR A 318 -1.21 -16.62 12.29
C THR A 318 -0.13 -16.69 13.38
N ASN A 319 1.10 -16.35 13.02
CA ASN A 319 2.28 -16.60 13.85
C ASN A 319 3.05 -15.30 14.15
N TRP A 320 3.76 -15.26 15.28
CA TRP A 320 4.61 -14.12 15.64
C TRP A 320 5.72 -13.85 14.59
N LYS A 321 6.15 -14.88 13.84
CA LYS A 321 7.11 -14.75 12.74
C LYS A 321 6.51 -14.00 11.54
N GLU A 322 5.22 -14.21 11.26
CA GLU A 322 4.49 -13.46 10.23
C GLU A 322 4.24 -12.03 10.68
N ALA A 323 3.93 -11.82 11.96
CA ALA A 323 3.80 -10.49 12.56
C ALA A 323 5.12 -9.71 12.49
N LEU A 324 6.25 -10.38 12.76
CA LEU A 324 7.59 -9.80 12.62
C LEU A 324 7.87 -9.44 11.16
N PHE A 325 7.55 -10.33 10.22
CA PHE A 325 7.73 -10.07 8.79
C PHE A 325 6.89 -8.88 8.32
N MET A 326 5.60 -8.87 8.65
CA MET A 326 4.69 -7.76 8.33
C MET A 326 5.13 -6.45 8.98
N GLY A 327 5.51 -6.49 10.26
CA GLY A 327 5.98 -5.32 11.00
C GLY A 327 7.28 -4.74 10.45
N TYR A 328 8.19 -5.60 10.00
CA TYR A 328 9.45 -5.18 9.39
C TYR A 328 9.25 -4.58 8.00
N PHE A 329 8.41 -5.18 7.16
CA PHE A 329 8.26 -4.80 5.75
C PHE A 329 7.27 -3.67 5.52
N GLY A 330 7.56 -2.50 6.11
CA GLY A 330 6.78 -1.26 6.00
C GLY A 330 7.56 -0.09 5.42
N PRO A 331 8.06 -0.21 4.18
CA PRO A 331 8.92 0.79 3.58
C PRO A 331 8.19 2.14 3.42
N ILE A 332 8.86 3.22 3.81
CA ILE A 332 8.53 4.60 3.44
C ILE A 332 9.08 4.85 2.03
N GLY A 333 8.31 5.51 1.17
CA GLY A 333 8.66 5.75 -0.23
C GLY A 333 8.01 7.01 -0.80
N ALA A 334 7.56 6.95 -2.05
CA ALA A 334 7.19 8.12 -2.83
C ALA A 334 5.97 8.86 -2.29
N GLY A 335 5.02 8.15 -1.66
CA GLY A 335 3.87 8.75 -0.97
C GLY A 335 4.29 9.82 0.04
N ALA A 336 5.37 9.58 0.81
CA ALA A 336 5.82 10.54 1.80
C ALA A 336 6.32 11.87 1.20
N VAL A 337 6.91 11.81 0.01
CA VAL A 337 7.33 13.01 -0.73
C VAL A 337 6.12 13.80 -1.23
N PHE A 338 5.07 13.12 -1.68
CA PHE A 338 3.79 13.75 -2.02
C PHE A 338 3.19 14.50 -0.81
N TYR A 339 3.19 13.87 0.37
CA TYR A 339 2.70 14.53 1.59
C TYR A 339 3.53 15.74 2.01
N VAL A 340 4.86 15.73 1.82
CA VAL A 340 5.70 16.91 2.08
C VAL A 340 5.31 18.07 1.17
N GLU A 341 5.12 17.80 -0.12
CA GLU A 341 4.74 18.84 -1.08
C GLU A 341 3.33 19.35 -0.83
N HIS A 342 2.42 18.48 -0.41
CA HIS A 342 1.09 18.88 0.01
C HIS A 342 1.14 19.77 1.27
N ALA A 343 1.85 19.31 2.31
CA ALA A 343 1.99 20.03 3.56
C ALA A 343 2.63 21.41 3.39
N ARG A 344 3.60 21.57 2.46
CA ARG A 344 4.21 22.88 2.16
C ARG A 344 3.22 23.95 1.73
N HIS A 345 2.12 23.58 1.08
CA HIS A 345 1.08 24.52 0.68
C HIS A 345 0.11 24.88 1.82
N LEU A 346 0.13 24.12 2.92
CA LEU A 346 -0.72 24.35 4.09
C LEU A 346 -0.08 25.26 5.14
N PHE A 347 1.22 25.57 4.98
CA PHE A 347 1.98 26.41 5.91
C PHE A 347 2.60 27.62 5.20
N PRO A 348 2.83 28.74 5.91
CA PRO A 348 3.46 29.92 5.33
C PRO A 348 4.86 29.61 4.78
N HIS A 349 5.33 30.40 3.81
CA HIS A 349 6.69 30.26 3.33
C HIS A 349 7.70 30.59 4.44
N ASP A 350 8.94 30.13 4.23
CA ASP A 350 10.01 30.27 5.22
C ASP A 350 10.18 31.74 5.66
N GLY A 351 10.00 31.99 6.97
CA GLY A 351 10.12 33.31 7.59
C GLY A 351 8.87 34.19 7.53
N GLU A 352 7.78 33.73 6.92
CA GLU A 352 6.49 34.45 6.90
C GLU A 352 5.55 34.05 8.05
N GLY A 353 5.72 32.83 8.57
CA GLY A 353 4.97 32.29 9.70
C GLY A 353 5.61 32.57 11.06
N ASP A 354 5.04 31.99 12.11
CA ASP A 354 5.67 32.04 13.45
C ASP A 354 6.92 31.15 13.56
N GLU A 355 7.60 31.19 14.70
CA GLU A 355 8.83 30.42 14.92
C GLU A 355 8.57 28.90 14.86
N GLU A 356 7.39 28.43 15.29
CA GLU A 356 7.02 27.02 15.26
C GLU A 356 6.77 26.54 13.83
N GLU A 357 6.00 27.29 13.05
CA GLU A 357 5.73 27.04 11.63
C GLU A 357 7.02 27.12 10.80
N THR A 358 7.89 28.09 11.07
CA THR A 358 9.17 28.22 10.39
C THR A 358 10.08 27.02 10.66
N ASN A 359 10.18 26.59 11.93
CA ASN A 359 10.97 25.41 12.29
C ASN A 359 10.40 24.12 11.68
N LEU A 360 9.07 24.00 11.61
CA LEU A 360 8.37 22.90 10.93
C LEU A 360 8.74 22.85 9.44
N VAL A 361 8.55 23.94 8.70
CA VAL A 361 8.79 23.99 7.24
C VAL A 361 10.24 23.67 6.91
N ARG A 362 11.20 24.19 7.69
CA ARG A 362 12.63 23.91 7.52
C ARG A 362 13.02 22.47 7.83
N ALA A 363 12.44 21.86 8.87
CA ALA A 363 12.78 20.51 9.28
C ALA A 363 12.06 19.43 8.46
N MET A 364 10.86 19.71 7.94
CA MET A 364 10.00 18.73 7.27
C MET A 364 10.67 18.09 6.05
N GLY A 365 11.22 18.90 5.14
CA GLY A 365 11.91 18.40 3.95
C GLY A 365 13.05 17.44 4.29
N PRO A 366 14.12 17.92 4.96
CA PRO A 366 15.30 17.10 5.26
C PRO A 366 14.96 15.82 6.04
N THR A 367 14.01 15.89 6.98
CA THR A 367 13.62 14.74 7.80
C THR A 367 12.92 13.66 6.96
N VAL A 368 11.92 14.04 6.17
CA VAL A 368 11.13 13.08 5.39
C VAL A 368 11.94 12.49 4.24
N TYR A 369 12.66 13.33 3.49
CA TYR A 369 13.51 12.85 2.39
C TYR A 369 14.60 11.89 2.90
N TRP A 370 15.19 12.16 4.06
CA TRP A 370 16.15 11.25 4.66
C TRP A 370 15.50 9.91 5.05
N LEU A 371 14.33 9.93 5.68
CA LEU A 371 13.60 8.71 6.06
C LEU A 371 13.21 7.87 4.84
N VAL A 372 12.80 8.51 3.74
CA VAL A 372 12.54 7.86 2.46
C VAL A 372 13.81 7.19 1.93
N LEU A 373 14.93 7.93 1.85
CA LEU A 373 16.21 7.41 1.38
C LEU A 373 16.69 6.21 2.22
N PHE A 374 16.69 6.37 3.55
CA PHE A 374 17.11 5.35 4.49
C PHE A 374 16.23 4.09 4.37
N SER A 375 14.91 4.27 4.29
CA SER A 375 13.94 3.19 4.13
C SER A 375 14.14 2.41 2.84
N ILE A 376 14.29 3.10 1.69
CA ILE A 376 14.52 2.46 0.38
C ILE A 376 15.77 1.59 0.43
N ILE A 377 16.87 2.11 0.98
CA ILE A 377 18.14 1.37 1.06
C ILE A 377 17.99 0.14 1.95
N VAL A 378 17.48 0.30 3.17
CA VAL A 378 17.42 -0.81 4.14
C VAL A 378 16.43 -1.89 3.68
N HIS A 379 15.20 -1.53 3.32
CA HIS A 379 14.20 -2.53 2.91
C HIS A 379 14.54 -3.14 1.54
N GLY A 380 15.08 -2.34 0.61
CA GLY A 380 15.50 -2.80 -0.71
C GLY A 380 16.61 -3.85 -0.66
N LEU A 381 17.58 -3.68 0.24
CA LEU A 381 18.65 -4.66 0.45
C LEU A 381 18.23 -5.87 1.29
N SER A 382 17.18 -5.73 2.10
CA SER A 382 16.72 -6.79 3.01
C SER A 382 16.13 -7.99 2.30
N ILE A 383 15.41 -7.80 1.18
CA ILE A 383 14.81 -8.91 0.43
C ILE A 383 15.88 -9.82 -0.21
N PRO A 384 16.88 -9.30 -0.95
CA PRO A 384 18.01 -10.11 -1.42
C PRO A 384 18.74 -10.82 -0.28
N ALA A 385 19.01 -10.13 0.83
CA ALA A 385 19.70 -10.70 1.98
C ALA A 385 18.91 -11.86 2.62
N LEU A 386 17.59 -11.70 2.81
CA LEU A 386 16.72 -12.77 3.29
C LEU A 386 16.62 -13.94 2.32
N ASN A 387 16.61 -13.68 1.01
CA ASN A 387 16.58 -14.73 0.00
C ASN A 387 17.85 -15.58 0.06
N VAL A 388 19.04 -14.94 0.17
CA VAL A 388 20.32 -15.65 0.34
C VAL A 388 20.32 -16.45 1.65
N PHE A 389 19.83 -15.86 2.74
CA PHE A 389 19.75 -16.54 4.03
C PHE A 389 18.82 -17.77 4.00
N TYR A 390 17.65 -17.66 3.37
CA TYR A 390 16.70 -18.79 3.24
C TYR A 390 17.20 -19.87 2.30
N HIS A 391 17.93 -19.49 1.26
CA HIS A 391 18.60 -20.45 0.38
C HIS A 391 19.67 -21.24 1.14
N TYR A 392 20.52 -20.55 1.92
CA TYR A 392 21.57 -21.18 2.71
C TYR A 392 21.03 -22.06 3.84
N THR A 393 19.94 -21.64 4.49
CA THR A 393 19.29 -22.41 5.57
C THR A 393 18.35 -23.52 5.07
N GLY A 394 18.17 -23.66 3.75
CA GLY A 394 17.35 -24.72 3.16
C GLY A 394 15.87 -24.63 3.52
N LYS A 395 15.34 -23.42 3.78
CA LYS A 395 13.92 -23.24 4.14
C LYS A 395 13.01 -23.76 3.02
N ALA A 396 12.04 -24.60 3.37
CA ALA A 396 11.10 -25.15 2.40
C ALA A 396 10.16 -24.06 1.84
N PRO A 397 9.87 -24.04 0.53
CA PRO A 397 8.87 -23.15 -0.04
C PRO A 397 7.46 -23.58 0.33
N ILE A 398 6.54 -22.61 0.39
CA ILE A 398 5.12 -22.81 0.65
C ILE A 398 4.48 -23.48 -0.57
N LYS A 399 3.76 -24.60 -0.34
CA LYS A 399 3.12 -25.43 -1.39
C LYS A 399 1.59 -25.45 -1.30
N GLU A 400 0.99 -24.33 -0.92
CA GLU A 400 -0.47 -24.17 -0.83
C GLU A 400 -1.07 -23.76 -2.19
N ASP A 401 -2.40 -23.85 -2.35
CA ASP A 401 -3.13 -23.39 -3.55
C ASP A 401 -2.55 -23.91 -4.90
N ALA A 402 -2.32 -25.22 -4.99
CA ALA A 402 -1.76 -25.86 -6.18
C ALA A 402 -2.71 -25.76 -7.39
N VAL A 403 -2.21 -25.20 -8.49
CA VAL A 403 -2.94 -25.07 -9.76
C VAL A 403 -2.07 -25.52 -10.93
N GLU A 404 -2.68 -26.27 -11.84
CA GLU A 404 -2.04 -26.67 -13.07
C GLU A 404 -2.06 -25.53 -14.09
N LEU A 405 -0.88 -25.13 -14.55
CA LEU A 405 -0.67 -24.12 -15.59
C LEU A 405 -0.15 -24.80 -16.85
N ARG A 406 -0.71 -24.42 -18.00
CA ARG A 406 -0.22 -24.88 -19.29
C ARG A 406 1.09 -24.20 -19.66
N ARG A 407 2.06 -24.98 -20.13
CA ARG A 407 3.31 -24.48 -20.71
C ARG A 407 3.01 -23.86 -22.07
N ILE A 408 3.48 -22.64 -22.26
CA ILE A 408 3.38 -21.94 -23.54
C ILE A 408 4.42 -22.50 -24.52
N SER A 409 5.58 -22.92 -24.01
CA SER A 409 6.62 -23.61 -24.78
C SER A 409 7.39 -24.59 -23.88
N MET A 410 7.91 -25.65 -24.51
CA MET A 410 8.74 -26.68 -23.87
C MET A 410 10.05 -26.13 -23.29
N GLN A 411 10.50 -24.95 -23.76
CA GLN A 411 11.74 -24.31 -23.31
C GLN A 411 11.52 -23.23 -22.25
N VAL A 412 10.26 -22.94 -21.88
CA VAL A 412 9.97 -21.93 -20.85
C VAL A 412 10.48 -22.43 -19.50
N ALA A 413 11.24 -21.58 -18.82
CA ALA A 413 11.75 -21.88 -17.49
C ALA A 413 10.59 -22.13 -16.52
N THR A 414 10.74 -23.09 -15.61
CA THR A 414 9.78 -23.33 -14.54
C THR A 414 9.65 -22.08 -13.67
N PRO A 415 8.43 -21.58 -13.43
CA PRO A 415 8.22 -20.50 -12.47
C PRO A 415 8.81 -20.83 -11.11
N ALA A 416 9.28 -19.80 -10.38
CA ALA A 416 10.00 -19.99 -9.12
C ALA A 416 9.18 -20.74 -8.04
N ASN A 417 7.86 -20.61 -8.09
CA ASN A 417 6.88 -21.25 -7.21
C ASN A 417 6.19 -22.47 -7.84
N ALA A 418 6.76 -23.04 -8.92
CA ALA A 418 6.15 -24.15 -9.63
C ALA A 418 7.08 -25.35 -9.74
N VAL A 419 6.47 -26.53 -9.79
CA VAL A 419 7.15 -27.81 -10.08
C VAL A 419 6.68 -28.28 -11.46
N ALA A 420 7.55 -28.98 -12.18
CA ALA A 420 7.15 -29.64 -13.42
C ALA A 420 6.01 -30.62 -13.14
N GLY A 421 4.86 -30.41 -13.77
CA GLY A 421 3.77 -31.39 -13.85
C GLY A 421 4.06 -32.36 -14.99
N ASP A 422 3.14 -32.43 -15.94
CA ASP A 422 3.32 -33.22 -17.16
C ASP A 422 4.19 -32.50 -18.21
N LYS A 423 4.36 -33.11 -19.39
CA LYS A 423 5.15 -32.53 -20.50
C LYS A 423 4.72 -31.11 -20.85
N ASP A 424 3.42 -30.85 -20.78
CA ASP A 424 2.80 -29.59 -21.19
C ASP A 424 2.33 -28.74 -20.02
N THR A 425 2.59 -29.13 -18.75
CA THR A 425 2.08 -28.40 -17.59
C THR A 425 3.10 -28.16 -16.47
N PHE A 426 2.86 -27.11 -15.70
CA PHE A 426 3.51 -26.81 -14.44
C PHE A 426 2.47 -26.84 -13.33
N ILE A 427 2.85 -27.32 -12.14
CA ILE A 427 2.01 -27.19 -10.94
C ILE A 427 2.56 -26.00 -10.18
N ALA A 428 1.86 -24.88 -10.22
CA ALA A 428 2.22 -23.67 -9.49
C ALA A 428 1.54 -23.64 -8.12
N TYR A 429 2.29 -23.19 -7.12
CA TYR A 429 1.83 -23.07 -5.73
C TYR A 429 1.83 -21.60 -5.29
N ASN A 430 1.09 -21.29 -4.22
CA ASN A 430 1.11 -20.01 -3.52
C ASN A 430 1.04 -18.81 -4.50
N ARG A 431 -0.01 -18.74 -5.31
CA ARG A 431 -0.22 -17.62 -6.25
C ARG A 431 -0.78 -16.41 -5.53
N PHE A 432 -0.50 -15.21 -6.03
CA PHE A 432 -1.00 -13.97 -5.43
C PHE A 432 -2.53 -13.81 -5.62
N SER A 433 -3.08 -14.22 -6.76
CA SER A 433 -4.50 -14.10 -7.12
C SER A 433 -5.22 -15.48 -7.19
N ARG A 434 -6.52 -15.50 -6.86
CA ARG A 434 -7.40 -16.68 -6.97
C ARG A 434 -8.33 -16.58 -8.18
N HIS A 435 -8.51 -17.71 -8.87
CA HIS A 435 -9.60 -17.88 -9.84
C HIS A 435 -10.95 -17.94 -9.12
N VAL A 436 -11.90 -17.07 -9.50
CA VAL A 436 -13.23 -16.98 -8.88
C VAL A 436 -14.14 -18.17 -9.24
N ASP A 437 -13.66 -19.13 -10.02
CA ASP A 437 -14.45 -20.32 -10.38
C ASP A 437 -14.57 -21.28 -9.19
N ALA A 438 -15.80 -21.40 -8.65
CA ALA A 438 -16.15 -22.35 -7.59
C ALA A 438 -15.95 -23.84 -7.99
N ASN A 439 -15.77 -24.11 -9.28
CA ASN A 439 -15.54 -25.43 -9.86
C ASN A 439 -14.08 -25.70 -10.25
N ALA A 440 -13.15 -24.78 -9.96
CA ALA A 440 -11.73 -25.05 -10.19
C ALA A 440 -11.28 -26.17 -9.23
N VAL A 441 -11.10 -27.37 -9.79
CA VAL A 441 -10.60 -28.54 -9.07
C VAL A 441 -9.22 -28.20 -8.51
N GLY A 442 -9.15 -27.94 -7.21
CA GLY A 442 -7.87 -27.84 -6.52
C GLY A 442 -7.19 -29.21 -6.57
N LEU A 443 -5.95 -29.25 -7.06
CA LEU A 443 -5.15 -30.46 -6.96
C LEU A 443 -4.81 -30.71 -5.48
N PRO A 444 -4.75 -31.98 -5.02
CA PRO A 444 -4.47 -32.29 -3.64
C PRO A 444 -3.10 -31.72 -3.20
N VAL A 445 -3.05 -31.20 -1.98
CA VAL A 445 -1.83 -30.73 -1.32
C VAL A 445 -0.89 -31.92 -1.16
N SER A 446 0.32 -31.85 -1.75
CA SER A 446 1.37 -32.82 -1.46
C SER A 446 1.83 -32.64 -0.02
N ARG A 447 1.24 -33.43 0.90
CA ARG A 447 1.81 -33.65 2.22
C ARG A 447 3.16 -34.36 2.04
N SER A 448 4.21 -33.83 2.67
CA SER A 448 5.53 -34.44 2.67
C SER A 448 5.44 -35.84 3.25
N ALA A 449 6.05 -36.82 2.58
CA ALA A 449 6.03 -38.25 2.91
C ALA A 449 6.80 -38.64 4.19
N ASN A 450 6.83 -37.78 5.22
CA ASN A 450 7.56 -38.01 6.47
C ASN A 450 6.66 -38.01 7.73
N GLU A 451 5.34 -38.04 7.58
CA GLU A 451 4.39 -38.14 8.71
C GLU A 451 3.62 -39.47 8.79
N ASP A 452 4.06 -40.51 8.06
CA ASP A 452 3.47 -41.86 8.15
C ASP A 452 4.43 -42.82 8.89
N HIS A 453 4.77 -42.48 10.13
CA HIS A 453 5.29 -43.44 11.09
C HIS A 453 4.66 -43.17 12.45
N GLU A 454 3.44 -43.68 12.63
CA GLU A 454 2.86 -44.13 13.91
C GLU A 454 1.36 -44.36 13.69
N PHE A 455 0.95 -45.60 13.36
CA PHE A 455 0.02 -46.37 14.20
C PHE A 455 -0.09 -47.82 13.73
N SER A 456 -0.23 -48.68 14.72
CA SER A 456 0.01 -50.12 14.83
C SER A 456 -0.65 -51.06 13.83
N ASP A 457 0.06 -52.17 13.59
CA ASP A 457 -0.47 -53.49 13.27
C ASP A 457 -1.66 -53.83 14.19
N ASP A 458 -2.78 -54.27 13.60
CA ASP A 458 -3.55 -55.42 14.10
C ASP A 458 -4.46 -55.95 12.99
N GLU A 459 -4.51 -57.27 12.92
CA GLU A 459 -5.21 -58.12 11.97
C GLU A 459 -6.73 -57.86 11.94
N ASP A 460 -7.37 -57.83 10.76
CA ASP A 460 -8.54 -58.69 10.52
C ASP A 460 -8.93 -58.79 9.02
N LEU A 461 -9.64 -59.88 8.74
CA LEU A 461 -9.82 -60.62 7.51
C LEU A 461 -10.75 -60.00 6.45
N GLY A 462 -10.32 -60.15 5.19
CA GLY A 462 -11.12 -60.68 4.06
C GLY A 462 -12.48 -60.06 3.68
N LYS A 463 -12.56 -59.51 2.45
CA LYS A 463 -13.45 -59.98 1.34
C LYS A 463 -13.50 -58.96 0.19
N GLY A 464 -13.19 -59.44 -1.02
CA GLY A 464 -14.13 -59.33 -2.13
C GLY A 464 -14.01 -58.18 -3.15
N ARG A 465 -13.47 -58.56 -4.32
CA ARG A 465 -13.95 -58.28 -5.69
C ARG A 465 -13.64 -56.94 -6.40
N GLN A 466 -12.78 -57.12 -7.41
CA GLN A 466 -12.98 -56.90 -8.85
C GLN A 466 -12.86 -55.48 -9.44
N SER A 467 -11.72 -55.29 -10.11
CA SER A 467 -11.45 -54.35 -11.20
C SER A 467 -12.17 -54.75 -12.50
N PRO A 468 -12.66 -53.81 -13.34
CA PRO A 468 -12.97 -54.09 -14.73
C PRO A 468 -11.85 -53.65 -15.68
N LYS A 469 -11.49 -54.59 -16.56
CA LYS A 469 -10.52 -54.51 -17.65
C LYS A 469 -10.98 -53.62 -18.82
N LYS A 470 -9.97 -53.05 -19.48
CA LYS A 470 -9.94 -52.57 -20.88
C LYS A 470 -10.62 -53.52 -21.87
N LYS A 471 -11.42 -52.96 -22.80
CA LYS A 471 -11.64 -53.39 -24.19
C LYS A 471 -11.67 -52.08 -25.02
N GLY A 472 -10.92 -51.88 -26.10
CA GLY A 472 -10.91 -52.70 -27.32
C GLY A 472 -11.75 -51.93 -28.36
N GLY A 473 -11.10 -51.31 -29.35
CA GLY A 473 -11.68 -50.25 -30.19
C GLY A 473 -12.70 -50.64 -31.25
N LEU A 474 -13.10 -49.65 -32.05
CA LEU A 474 -13.62 -49.82 -33.41
C LEU A 474 -13.49 -48.48 -34.18
N ARG A 475 -12.96 -48.57 -35.42
CA ARG A 475 -13.09 -47.58 -36.51
C ARG A 475 -14.56 -47.46 -36.94
N PHE A 476 -14.96 -46.35 -37.58
CA PHE A 476 -15.43 -46.34 -38.98
C PHE A 476 -15.72 -44.90 -39.49
N VAL A 477 -15.24 -44.68 -40.73
CA VAL A 477 -15.51 -43.65 -41.76
C VAL A 477 -15.22 -42.18 -41.44
#